data_AF-A0A6J6AG07-F1
#
_entry.id   AF-A0A6J6AG07-F1
#
_cell.length_a   1.000
_cell.length_b   1.000
_cell.length_c   1.000
_cell.angle_alpha   90.00
_cell.angle_beta   90.00
_cell.angle_gamma   90.00
#
_symmetry.space_group_name_H-M   'P 1'
#
loop_
_entity.id
_entity.type
_entity.pdbx_description
1 polymer ?
#
loop_
_entity_poly.entity_id
_entity_poly.type
_entity_poly.pdbx_seq_one_letter_code
_entity_poly.pdbx_strand_id
1 'polypeptide(L)'
;MRWNPSRRDSETTRTTYIEVEAFVGDTIACALSLPDWCWGAEHGVNEAGVAIGNETIYTTRDPRGVPDALIGMDVVRLGLERATSALNAVQVMSELITRYGQGGSGHDTRNGERARPYWSSFLIADANDAWVMETSGTDVATHQVRSTWAISNRTTIPSFDERYRHPRQPVELLVDPRLNASRNLLVAGPLTVDGVQEHLQSHVGGRDGWTVCMHAVVDGECVEATTASMIVELSDDPTVWWAQGSPCVTPYQSAQLSQLSGLLPSTSDQ
;
A
#
# COMPACT_ATOMS: atom_id res chain seq x y z
N MET A 1 -1.88 4.40 -12.89
CA MET A 1 -3.15 4.54 -12.14
C MET A 1 -4.31 4.23 -13.08
N ARG A 2 -5.39 3.61 -12.61
CA ARG A 2 -6.59 3.30 -13.40
C ARG A 2 -7.87 3.39 -12.56
N TRP A 3 -9.01 3.55 -13.23
CA TRP A 3 -10.33 3.38 -12.62
C TRP A 3 -10.78 1.92 -12.75
N ASN A 4 -11.18 1.33 -11.63
CA ASN A 4 -11.78 0.00 -11.56
C ASN A 4 -13.27 0.19 -11.26
N PRO A 5 -14.19 -0.03 -12.22
CA PRO A 5 -15.63 0.10 -11.96
C PRO A 5 -16.12 -0.97 -10.97
N SER A 6 -17.27 -0.68 -10.35
CA SER A 6 -18.04 -1.69 -9.63
C SER A 6 -18.32 -2.89 -10.54
N ARG A 7 -18.16 -4.09 -10.01
CA ARG A 7 -18.46 -5.34 -10.71
C ARG A 7 -19.16 -6.30 -9.78
N ARG A 8 -19.82 -7.29 -10.38
CA ARG A 8 -20.29 -8.48 -9.68
C ARG A 8 -19.32 -9.62 -9.96
N ASP A 9 -18.71 -10.13 -8.91
CA ASP A 9 -17.83 -11.30 -9.01
C ASP A 9 -18.65 -12.56 -9.40
N SER A 10 -17.99 -13.54 -10.02
CA SER A 10 -18.57 -14.85 -10.34
C SER A 10 -18.56 -15.76 -9.10
N GLU A 11 -18.31 -17.07 -9.20
CA GLU A 11 -18.15 -17.93 -8.01
C GLU A 11 -16.86 -17.62 -7.24
N THR A 12 -15.81 -17.22 -7.97
CA THR A 12 -14.48 -16.95 -7.44
C THR A 12 -13.83 -15.73 -8.10
N THR A 13 -12.94 -15.06 -7.39
CA THR A 13 -12.07 -14.01 -7.94
C THR A 13 -10.64 -14.55 -8.05
N ARG A 14 -10.09 -14.57 -9.27
CA ARG A 14 -8.68 -14.91 -9.51
C ARG A 14 -7.80 -13.73 -9.12
N THR A 15 -7.00 -13.91 -8.06
CA THR A 15 -5.98 -12.95 -7.60
C THR A 15 -4.63 -13.24 -8.25
N THR A 16 -3.53 -12.67 -7.74
CA THR A 16 -2.20 -12.85 -8.33
C THR A 16 -1.78 -14.32 -8.36
N TYR A 17 -1.96 -15.06 -7.25
CA TYR A 17 -1.52 -16.46 -7.16
C TYR A 17 -2.66 -17.46 -6.92
N ILE A 18 -3.68 -17.07 -6.18
CA ILE A 18 -4.77 -17.96 -5.76
C ILE A 18 -6.14 -17.46 -6.21
N GLU A 19 -7.15 -18.31 -6.06
CA GLU A 19 -8.55 -17.90 -6.18
C GLU A 19 -9.14 -17.72 -4.79
N VAL A 20 -9.93 -16.66 -4.61
CA VAL A 20 -10.69 -16.41 -3.39
C VAL A 20 -12.17 -16.44 -3.69
N GLU A 21 -12.98 -16.62 -2.64
CA GLU A 21 -14.42 -16.50 -2.79
C GLU A 21 -14.79 -15.10 -3.27
N ALA A 22 -15.72 -15.07 -4.22
CA ALA A 22 -16.32 -13.86 -4.73
C ALA A 22 -16.99 -13.06 -3.62
N PHE A 23 -17.00 -11.73 -3.78
CA PHE A 23 -17.76 -10.88 -2.89
C PHE A 23 -19.27 -11.10 -3.07
N VAL A 24 -20.02 -11.15 -1.96
CA VAL A 24 -21.47 -11.29 -2.01
C VAL A 24 -22.08 -9.91 -2.27
N GLY A 25 -22.28 -9.57 -3.55
CA GLY A 25 -22.85 -8.31 -3.99
C GLY A 25 -22.04 -7.66 -5.09
N ASP A 26 -22.22 -6.36 -5.25
CA ASP A 26 -21.43 -5.55 -6.17
C ASP A 26 -20.24 -4.95 -5.42
N THR A 27 -19.04 -5.03 -6.00
CA THR A 27 -17.85 -4.40 -5.44
C THR A 27 -17.96 -2.88 -5.53
N ILE A 28 -17.18 -2.18 -4.73
CA ILE A 28 -17.10 -0.72 -4.77
C ILE A 28 -16.10 -0.31 -5.87
N ALA A 29 -16.42 0.71 -6.66
CA ALA A 29 -15.49 1.21 -7.67
C ALA A 29 -14.31 1.92 -7.00
N CYS A 30 -13.14 1.84 -7.62
CA CYS A 30 -11.88 2.30 -7.03
C CYS A 30 -10.98 3.02 -8.03
N ALA A 31 -10.28 4.06 -7.58
CA ALA A 31 -9.09 4.58 -8.24
C ALA A 31 -7.85 3.86 -7.68
N LEU A 32 -7.14 3.12 -8.53
CA LEU A 32 -6.05 2.24 -8.11
C LEU A 32 -4.71 2.61 -8.74
N SER A 33 -3.65 2.56 -7.93
CA SER A 33 -2.26 2.48 -8.38
C SER A 33 -1.79 1.04 -8.22
N LEU A 34 -1.32 0.44 -9.31
CA LEU A 34 -0.98 -0.97 -9.38
C LEU A 34 0.18 -1.18 -10.35
N PRO A 35 1.03 -2.18 -10.12
CA PRO A 35 2.01 -2.60 -11.10
C PRO A 35 1.35 -3.44 -12.20
N ASP A 36 2.03 -3.59 -13.34
CA ASP A 36 1.49 -4.29 -14.51
C ASP A 36 1.57 -5.83 -14.43
N TRP A 37 2.26 -6.35 -13.41
CA TRP A 37 2.59 -7.77 -13.29
C TRP A 37 1.66 -8.54 -12.37
N CYS A 38 0.92 -7.85 -11.50
CA CYS A 38 0.03 -8.47 -10.52
C CYS A 38 -1.43 -8.06 -10.73
N TRP A 39 -2.33 -8.77 -10.06
CA TRP A 39 -3.77 -8.43 -10.07
C TRP A 39 -4.12 -7.32 -9.07
N GLY A 40 -3.40 -7.27 -7.95
CA GLY A 40 -3.63 -6.35 -6.83
C GLY A 40 -3.30 -4.88 -7.12
N ALA A 41 -3.23 -4.08 -6.06
CA ALA A 41 -2.88 -2.65 -6.11
C ALA A 41 -1.95 -2.28 -4.94
N GLU A 42 -0.99 -1.38 -5.16
CA GLU A 42 -0.10 -0.86 -4.10
C GLU A 42 -0.85 0.10 -3.17
N HIS A 43 -1.72 0.91 -3.75
CA HIS A 43 -2.57 1.85 -3.02
C HIS A 43 -3.76 2.32 -3.87
N GLY A 44 -4.79 2.85 -3.21
CA GLY A 44 -5.99 3.34 -3.88
C GLY A 44 -6.99 4.01 -2.94
N VAL A 45 -8.07 4.51 -3.53
CA VAL A 45 -9.24 5.02 -2.82
C VAL A 45 -10.52 4.55 -3.53
N ASN A 46 -11.55 4.19 -2.76
CA ASN A 46 -12.82 3.70 -3.28
C ASN A 46 -13.96 4.72 -3.17
N GLU A 47 -15.07 4.51 -3.88
CA GLU A 47 -16.26 5.39 -3.85
C GLU A 47 -16.94 5.52 -2.47
N ALA A 48 -16.60 4.67 -1.50
CA ALA A 48 -17.05 4.81 -0.12
C ALA A 48 -16.12 5.74 0.71
N GLY A 49 -15.08 6.31 0.10
CA GLY A 49 -14.13 7.20 0.77
C GLY A 49 -13.08 6.48 1.60
N VAL A 50 -12.82 5.18 1.35
CA VAL A 50 -11.76 4.41 2.00
C VAL A 50 -10.50 4.46 1.16
N ALA A 51 -9.39 4.90 1.75
CA ALA A 51 -8.05 4.83 1.19
C ALA A 51 -7.22 3.75 1.87
N ILE A 52 -6.48 2.97 1.07
CA ILE A 52 -5.60 1.90 1.55
C ILE A 52 -4.29 1.96 0.77
N GLY A 53 -3.16 1.77 1.45
CA GLY A 53 -1.86 1.50 0.83
C GLY A 53 -1.04 0.52 1.65
N ASN A 54 -0.15 -0.23 1.00
CA ASN A 54 0.74 -1.17 1.68
C ASN A 54 2.22 -0.85 1.48
N GLU A 55 3.05 -1.51 2.28
CA GLU A 55 4.50 -1.51 2.17
C GLU A 55 5.04 -2.89 2.56
N THR A 56 6.20 -3.24 2.00
CA THR A 56 6.93 -4.47 2.28
C THR A 56 7.55 -4.44 3.68
N ILE A 57 7.29 -5.44 4.52
CA ILE A 57 8.02 -5.63 5.79
C ILE A 57 8.60 -7.05 5.91
N TYR A 58 9.73 -7.13 6.60
CA TYR A 58 10.35 -8.39 7.00
C TYR A 58 10.23 -8.54 8.52
N THR A 59 10.00 -9.77 8.97
CA THR A 59 9.80 -10.07 10.40
C THR A 59 10.65 -11.26 10.83
N THR A 60 10.61 -11.63 12.11
CA THR A 60 11.26 -12.86 12.62
C THR A 60 10.78 -14.13 11.91
N ARG A 61 9.59 -14.12 11.29
CA ARG A 61 9.09 -15.21 10.44
C ARG A 61 9.54 -15.00 9.01
N ASP A 62 10.27 -15.97 8.47
CA ASP A 62 10.76 -15.97 7.09
C ASP A 62 9.64 -16.40 6.10
N PRO A 63 9.26 -15.55 5.13
CA PRO A 63 8.18 -15.87 4.19
C PRO A 63 8.61 -16.79 3.04
N ARG A 64 9.91 -17.09 2.86
CA ARG A 64 10.43 -17.83 1.68
C ARG A 64 9.94 -19.28 1.56
N GLY A 65 9.50 -19.89 2.66
CA GLY A 65 8.97 -21.25 2.68
C GLY A 65 7.45 -21.34 2.68
N VAL A 66 6.76 -20.19 2.57
CA VAL A 66 5.30 -20.12 2.66
C VAL A 66 4.73 -20.38 1.27
N PRO A 67 3.70 -21.26 1.14
CA PRO A 67 3.03 -21.48 -0.13
C PRO A 67 2.42 -20.19 -0.71
N ASP A 68 2.15 -20.22 -2.00
CA ASP A 68 1.41 -19.17 -2.68
C ASP A 68 0.07 -18.90 -1.98
N ALA A 69 -0.20 -17.61 -1.75
CA ALA A 69 -1.38 -17.10 -1.07
C ALA A 69 -1.63 -15.65 -1.55
N LEU A 70 -2.38 -14.84 -0.79
CA LEU A 70 -2.56 -13.43 -1.11
C LEU A 70 -1.25 -12.66 -0.89
N ILE A 71 -0.86 -11.81 -1.84
CA ILE A 71 0.17 -10.80 -1.57
C ILE A 71 -0.44 -9.53 -1.01
N GLY A 72 0.38 -8.65 -0.42
CA GLY A 72 -0.08 -7.38 0.15
C GLY A 72 -0.95 -6.57 -0.82
N MET A 73 -0.54 -6.49 -2.09
CA MET A 73 -1.30 -5.80 -3.13
C MET A 73 -2.68 -6.41 -3.41
N ASP A 74 -2.83 -7.74 -3.34
CA ASP A 74 -4.14 -8.39 -3.50
C ASP A 74 -5.06 -8.01 -2.34
N VAL A 75 -4.50 -7.99 -1.12
CA VAL A 75 -5.24 -7.59 0.10
C VAL A 75 -5.69 -6.14 0.03
N VAL A 76 -4.86 -5.22 -0.48
CA VAL A 76 -5.25 -3.81 -0.71
C VAL A 76 -6.43 -3.71 -1.66
N ARG A 77 -6.35 -4.36 -2.84
CA ARG A 77 -7.41 -4.29 -3.84
C ARG A 77 -8.71 -4.90 -3.33
N LEU A 78 -8.66 -6.09 -2.72
CA LEU A 78 -9.83 -6.73 -2.14
C LEU A 78 -10.43 -5.92 -0.99
N GLY A 79 -9.60 -5.28 -0.17
CA GLY A 79 -10.05 -4.37 0.89
C GLY A 79 -10.81 -3.18 0.32
N LEU A 80 -10.23 -2.49 -0.67
CA LEU A 80 -10.87 -1.35 -1.35
C LEU A 80 -12.18 -1.73 -2.05
N GLU A 81 -12.23 -2.89 -2.69
CA GLU A 81 -13.40 -3.33 -3.45
C GLU A 81 -14.56 -3.82 -2.57
N ARG A 82 -14.30 -4.14 -1.29
CA ARG A 82 -15.29 -4.78 -0.40
C ARG A 82 -15.64 -3.96 0.84
N ALA A 83 -14.89 -2.91 1.16
CA ALA A 83 -15.03 -2.17 2.41
C ALA A 83 -15.67 -0.79 2.27
N THR A 84 -16.58 -0.46 3.19
CA THR A 84 -17.33 0.82 3.21
C THR A 84 -16.86 1.83 4.25
N SER A 85 -15.88 1.46 5.08
CA SER A 85 -15.21 2.32 6.06
C SER A 85 -13.82 1.75 6.39
N ALA A 86 -12.96 2.54 7.02
CA ALA A 86 -11.62 2.14 7.44
C ALA A 86 -11.67 0.95 8.42
N LEU A 87 -12.59 0.99 9.40
CA LEU A 87 -12.78 -0.12 10.33
C LEU A 87 -13.28 -1.39 9.62
N ASN A 88 -14.21 -1.24 8.67
CA ASN A 88 -14.68 -2.37 7.87
C ASN A 88 -13.57 -2.93 6.98
N ALA A 89 -12.68 -2.09 6.43
CA ALA A 89 -11.50 -2.53 5.68
C ALA A 89 -10.54 -3.33 6.56
N VAL A 90 -10.27 -2.89 7.79
CA VAL A 90 -9.49 -3.66 8.75
C VAL A 90 -10.10 -5.05 8.98
N GLN A 91 -11.42 -5.15 9.12
CA GLN A 91 -12.10 -6.44 9.34
C GLN A 91 -11.98 -7.35 8.10
N VAL A 92 -12.33 -6.84 6.91
CA VAL A 92 -12.25 -7.57 5.65
C VAL A 92 -10.84 -8.08 5.38
N MET A 93 -9.84 -7.21 5.51
CA MET A 93 -8.43 -7.58 5.28
C MET A 93 -7.96 -8.62 6.30
N SER A 94 -8.36 -8.48 7.58
CA SER A 94 -8.02 -9.48 8.61
C SER A 94 -8.63 -10.84 8.30
N GLU A 95 -9.89 -10.89 7.84
CA GLU A 95 -10.56 -12.13 7.44
C GLU A 95 -9.88 -12.77 6.22
N LEU A 96 -9.53 -11.98 5.21
CA LEU A 96 -8.81 -12.45 4.02
C LEU A 96 -7.46 -13.07 4.39
N ILE A 97 -6.67 -12.38 5.21
CA ILE A 97 -5.36 -12.87 5.68
C ILE A 97 -5.53 -14.13 6.54
N THR A 98 -6.52 -14.16 7.44
CA THR A 98 -6.76 -15.33 8.29
C THR A 98 -7.16 -16.55 7.48
N ARG A 99 -8.00 -16.35 6.46
CA ARG A 99 -8.58 -17.43 5.67
C ARG A 99 -7.65 -17.95 4.58
N TYR A 100 -6.98 -17.04 3.86
CA TYR A 100 -6.20 -17.35 2.68
C TYR A 100 -4.70 -17.23 2.89
N GLY A 101 -4.25 -16.66 4.01
CA GLY A 101 -2.84 -16.45 4.31
C GLY A 101 -2.21 -15.32 3.50
N GLN A 102 -0.90 -15.17 3.67
CA GLN A 102 -0.05 -14.34 2.82
C GLN A 102 1.15 -15.13 2.32
N GLY A 103 1.53 -14.94 1.05
CA GLY A 103 2.57 -15.74 0.40
C GLY A 103 2.64 -15.50 -1.11
N GLY A 104 3.70 -16.01 -1.74
CA GLY A 104 4.04 -15.70 -3.14
C GLY A 104 4.96 -14.48 -3.28
N SER A 105 5.51 -14.26 -4.47
CA SER A 105 6.42 -13.13 -4.73
C SER A 105 5.66 -11.81 -4.71
N GLY A 106 6.13 -10.84 -3.94
CA GLY A 106 5.60 -9.47 -4.01
C GLY A 106 6.28 -8.60 -5.07
N HIS A 107 6.96 -9.23 -6.05
CA HIS A 107 7.74 -8.59 -7.11
C HIS A 107 7.55 -9.34 -8.43
N ASP A 108 7.76 -8.65 -9.55
CA ASP A 108 7.71 -9.22 -10.90
C ASP A 108 8.75 -10.34 -11.08
N THR A 109 8.29 -11.54 -11.40
CA THR A 109 9.15 -12.70 -11.70
C THR A 109 9.11 -13.09 -13.18
N ARG A 110 8.38 -12.35 -14.03
CA ARG A 110 8.23 -12.66 -15.48
C ARG A 110 9.55 -12.54 -16.25
N ASN A 111 10.49 -11.75 -15.73
CA ASN A 111 11.83 -11.58 -16.28
C ASN A 111 12.84 -12.65 -15.80
N GLY A 112 12.40 -13.66 -15.03
CA GLY A 112 13.26 -14.71 -14.50
C GLY A 112 13.95 -14.36 -13.18
N GLU A 113 13.65 -13.21 -12.58
CA GLU A 113 14.10 -12.89 -11.22
C GLU A 113 13.57 -13.88 -10.19
N ARG A 114 14.32 -14.01 -9.09
CA ARG A 114 13.93 -14.88 -7.97
C ARG A 114 12.73 -14.29 -7.25
N ALA A 115 11.80 -15.15 -6.85
CA ALA A 115 10.68 -14.77 -6.01
C ALA A 115 11.16 -14.09 -4.72
N ARG A 116 10.53 -12.95 -4.40
CA ARG A 116 10.82 -12.12 -3.22
C ARG A 116 9.54 -11.99 -2.37
N PRO A 117 9.19 -13.02 -1.58
CA PRO A 117 8.03 -12.98 -0.71
C PRO A 117 8.30 -12.10 0.52
N TYR A 118 7.26 -11.48 1.05
CA TYR A 118 7.30 -10.59 2.22
C TYR A 118 5.99 -10.63 3.01
N TRP A 119 5.99 -10.00 4.19
CA TRP A 119 4.77 -9.62 4.89
C TRP A 119 4.46 -8.15 4.65
N SER A 120 3.31 -7.68 5.11
CA SER A 120 2.83 -6.34 4.76
C SER A 120 2.52 -5.48 5.99
N SER A 121 2.84 -4.19 5.86
CA SER A 121 2.30 -3.12 6.68
C SER A 121 1.32 -2.31 5.83
N PHE A 122 0.21 -1.88 6.40
CA PHE A 122 -0.85 -1.17 5.70
C PHE A 122 -1.21 0.12 6.44
N LEU A 123 -1.48 1.18 5.66
CA LEU A 123 -2.23 2.35 6.10
C LEU A 123 -3.65 2.24 5.54
N ILE A 124 -4.65 2.43 6.39
CA ILE A 124 -6.07 2.32 6.07
C ILE A 124 -6.77 3.54 6.67
N ALA A 125 -7.51 4.32 5.89
CA ALA A 125 -8.20 5.50 6.40
C ALA A 125 -9.50 5.80 5.65
N ASP A 126 -10.43 6.46 6.32
CA ASP A 126 -11.59 7.16 5.76
C ASP A 126 -11.70 8.55 6.40
N ALA A 127 -12.78 9.28 6.16
CA ALA A 127 -12.96 10.63 6.70
C ALA A 127 -13.07 10.69 8.25
N ASN A 128 -13.35 9.55 8.91
CA ASN A 128 -13.63 9.48 10.34
C ASN A 128 -12.56 8.72 11.14
N ASP A 129 -11.89 7.75 10.52
CA ASP A 129 -10.98 6.83 11.19
C ASP A 129 -9.73 6.55 10.35
N ALA A 130 -8.62 6.27 11.05
CA ALA A 130 -7.38 5.82 10.44
C ALA A 130 -6.77 4.69 11.26
N TRP A 131 -6.16 3.72 10.57
CA TRP A 131 -5.65 2.49 11.12
C TRP A 131 -4.33 2.10 10.46
N VAL A 132 -3.50 1.41 11.26
CA VAL A 132 -2.30 0.72 10.80
C VAL A 132 -2.54 -0.76 11.02
N MET A 133 -2.19 -1.58 10.04
CA MET A 133 -2.22 -3.04 10.15
C MET A 133 -0.85 -3.61 9.78
N GLU A 134 -0.30 -4.53 10.59
CA GLU A 134 0.98 -5.18 10.32
C GLU A 134 0.86 -6.69 10.46
N THR A 135 1.57 -7.42 9.59
CA THR A 135 1.43 -8.88 9.50
C THR A 135 2.75 -9.63 9.67
N SER A 136 2.67 -10.85 10.20
CA SER A 136 3.79 -11.80 10.30
C SER A 136 3.26 -13.23 10.28
N GLY A 137 3.32 -13.90 9.13
CA GLY A 137 2.57 -15.14 8.93
C GLY A 137 1.07 -14.87 9.00
N THR A 138 0.36 -15.63 9.82
CA THR A 138 -1.08 -15.44 10.09
C THR A 138 -1.36 -14.45 11.22
N ASP A 139 -0.34 -13.93 11.91
CA ASP A 139 -0.56 -12.95 12.97
C ASP A 139 -0.79 -11.57 12.37
N VAL A 140 -1.84 -10.91 12.83
CA VAL A 140 -2.25 -9.57 12.43
C VAL A 140 -2.29 -8.68 13.67
N ALA A 141 -1.62 -7.54 13.61
CA ALA A 141 -1.75 -6.47 14.59
C ALA A 141 -2.43 -5.26 13.95
N THR A 142 -3.31 -4.61 14.70
CA THR A 142 -3.99 -3.40 14.26
C THR A 142 -3.83 -2.30 15.30
N HIS A 143 -3.75 -1.05 14.85
CA HIS A 143 -3.65 0.12 15.72
C HIS A 143 -4.50 1.26 15.14
N GLN A 144 -5.45 1.77 15.93
CA GLN A 144 -6.22 2.96 15.57
C GLN A 144 -5.36 4.21 15.77
N VAL A 145 -5.16 4.98 14.72
CA VAL A 145 -4.39 6.21 14.71
C VAL A 145 -5.22 7.34 15.34
N ARG A 146 -4.64 8.06 16.30
CA ARG A 146 -5.31 9.18 17.00
C ARG A 146 -4.90 10.56 16.52
N SER A 147 -3.79 10.66 15.79
CA SER A 147 -3.27 11.93 15.29
C SER A 147 -2.57 11.69 13.95
N THR A 148 -1.34 11.18 13.97
CA THR A 148 -0.56 10.92 12.76
C THR A 148 0.21 9.61 12.88
N TRP A 149 0.43 8.93 11.77
CA TRP A 149 1.27 7.74 11.71
C TRP A 149 2.07 7.69 10.41
N ALA A 150 3.24 7.06 10.45
CA ALA A 150 4.04 6.74 9.28
C ALA A 150 4.53 5.30 9.38
N ILE A 151 4.48 4.59 8.25
CA ILE A 151 5.07 3.26 8.08
C ILE A 151 6.24 3.35 7.10
N SER A 152 7.08 2.31 7.09
CA SER A 152 8.14 2.09 6.11
C SER A 152 8.47 0.60 6.12
N ASN A 153 9.60 0.17 5.56
CA ASN A 153 9.96 -1.24 5.41
C ASN A 153 10.35 -1.96 6.70
N ARG A 154 9.64 -1.72 7.81
CA ARG A 154 9.76 -2.40 9.10
C ARG A 154 8.46 -2.28 9.88
N THR A 155 8.28 -3.13 10.89
CA THR A 155 7.19 -3.00 11.86
C THR A 155 7.27 -1.69 12.64
N THR A 156 6.12 -1.12 12.96
CA THR A 156 5.96 0.19 13.59
C THR A 156 4.99 0.17 14.78
N ILE A 157 4.07 -0.80 14.86
CA ILE A 157 3.21 -0.97 16.03
C ILE A 157 4.08 -1.45 17.20
N PRO A 158 4.21 -0.70 18.32
CA PRO A 158 5.28 -0.95 19.30
C PRO A 158 5.35 -2.38 19.83
N SER A 159 4.23 -2.96 20.27
CA SER A 159 4.18 -4.33 20.79
C SER A 159 4.40 -5.40 19.71
N PHE A 160 4.04 -5.10 18.47
CA PHE A 160 4.24 -6.00 17.34
C PHE A 160 5.71 -5.97 16.89
N ASP A 161 6.30 -4.78 16.81
CA ASP A 161 7.71 -4.57 16.50
C ASP A 161 8.62 -5.21 17.55
N GLU A 162 8.32 -5.05 18.84
CA GLU A 162 9.07 -5.71 19.92
C GLU A 162 9.12 -7.24 19.74
N ARG A 163 8.03 -7.84 19.24
CA ARG A 163 7.90 -9.28 19.07
C ARG A 163 8.43 -9.80 17.73
N TYR A 164 8.26 -9.03 16.65
CA TYR A 164 8.41 -9.51 15.27
C TYR A 164 9.47 -8.77 14.47
N ARG A 165 10.13 -7.74 14.99
CA ARG A 165 11.21 -7.03 14.28
C ARG A 165 12.23 -8.01 13.71
N HIS A 166 12.52 -7.88 12.42
CA HIS A 166 13.51 -8.74 11.77
C HIS A 166 14.90 -8.50 12.37
N PRO A 167 15.59 -9.55 12.88
CA PRO A 167 16.79 -9.38 13.71
C PRO A 167 18.05 -8.98 12.94
N ARG A 168 18.02 -9.08 11.60
CA ARG A 168 19.18 -8.82 10.72
C ARG A 168 18.90 -7.79 9.63
N GLN A 169 17.80 -7.07 9.71
CA GLN A 169 17.49 -6.06 8.71
C GLN A 169 18.25 -4.77 9.09
N PRO A 170 19.03 -4.15 8.19
CA PRO A 170 19.77 -2.93 8.46
C PRO A 170 18.83 -1.71 8.42
N VAL A 171 17.85 -1.68 9.33
CA VAL A 171 16.79 -0.67 9.35
C VAL A 171 17.33 0.72 9.59
N GLU A 172 18.37 0.84 10.41
CA GLU A 172 19.04 2.10 10.73
C GLU A 172 19.70 2.76 9.51
N LEU A 173 20.03 1.98 8.48
CA LEU A 173 20.64 2.47 7.24
C LEU A 173 19.60 2.74 6.16
N LEU A 174 18.67 1.81 5.93
CA LEU A 174 17.81 1.81 4.73
C LEU A 174 16.35 2.24 4.98
N VAL A 175 15.92 2.29 6.24
CA VAL A 175 14.50 2.39 6.59
C VAL A 175 14.22 3.53 7.57
N ASP A 176 14.84 3.50 8.76
CA ASP A 176 14.63 4.48 9.82
C ASP A 176 14.92 5.92 9.36
N PRO A 177 15.94 6.21 8.51
CA PRO A 177 16.13 7.56 7.99
C PRO A 177 14.90 8.12 7.26
N ARG A 178 14.23 7.33 6.39
CA ARG A 178 13.04 7.76 5.64
C ARG A 178 11.83 7.86 6.55
N LEU A 179 11.65 6.85 7.39
CA LEU A 179 10.57 6.80 8.38
C LEU A 179 10.63 7.99 9.34
N ASN A 180 11.81 8.34 9.82
CA ASN A 180 12.02 9.47 10.72
C ASN A 180 11.81 10.81 10.00
N ALA A 181 12.19 10.93 8.72
CA ALA A 181 11.88 12.12 7.95
C ALA A 181 10.36 12.34 7.83
N SER A 182 9.59 11.30 7.51
CA SER A 182 8.13 11.38 7.49
C SER A 182 7.54 11.70 8.86
N ARG A 183 8.05 11.09 9.94
CA ARG A 183 7.63 11.43 11.31
C ARG A 183 7.90 12.89 11.68
N ASN A 184 9.04 13.44 11.26
CA ASN A 184 9.38 14.84 11.53
C ASN A 184 8.41 15.80 10.83
N LEU A 185 8.02 15.51 9.58
CA LEU A 185 6.97 16.27 8.89
C LEU A 185 5.66 16.23 9.69
N LEU A 186 5.23 15.02 10.09
CA LEU A 186 3.97 14.81 10.80
C LEU A 186 3.92 15.52 12.16
N VAL A 187 5.05 15.61 12.87
CA VAL A 187 5.15 16.30 14.16
C VAL A 187 5.21 17.83 14.00
N ALA A 188 5.75 18.34 12.89
CA ALA A 188 5.94 19.78 12.69
C ALA A 188 4.60 20.54 12.65
N GLY A 189 3.63 20.05 11.86
CA GLY A 189 2.25 20.55 11.76
C GLY A 189 2.09 22.06 11.39
N PRO A 190 0.87 22.50 11.05
CA PRO A 190 -0.20 21.71 10.41
C PRO A 190 0.25 21.16 9.06
N LEU A 191 -0.29 20.01 8.66
CA LEU A 191 -0.01 19.43 7.34
C LEU A 191 -0.79 20.18 6.27
N THR A 192 -0.10 20.58 5.20
CA THR A 192 -0.72 21.05 3.97
C THR A 192 -0.45 20.04 2.86
N VAL A 193 -1.33 19.97 1.86
CA VAL A 193 -1.10 19.11 0.69
C VAL A 193 0.23 19.44 0.03
N ASP A 194 0.55 20.72 -0.15
CA ASP A 194 1.83 21.18 -0.71
C ASP A 194 3.03 20.68 0.11
N GLY A 195 2.96 20.74 1.44
CA GLY A 195 4.03 20.24 2.32
C GLY A 195 4.19 18.73 2.26
N VAL A 196 3.09 17.98 2.12
CA VAL A 196 3.14 16.52 1.89
C VAL A 196 3.71 16.21 0.50
N GLN A 197 3.33 16.95 -0.53
CA GLN A 197 3.90 16.82 -1.87
C GLN A 197 5.41 17.08 -1.86
N GLU A 198 5.85 18.21 -1.31
CA GLU A 198 7.27 18.55 -1.20
C GLU A 198 8.05 17.44 -0.50
N HIS A 199 7.52 16.92 0.62
CA HIS A 199 8.14 15.81 1.32
C HIS A 199 8.24 14.55 0.47
N LEU A 200 7.14 14.14 -0.18
CA LEU A 200 7.11 12.95 -1.05
C LEU A 200 7.98 13.09 -2.30
N GLN A 201 8.25 14.32 -2.74
CA GLN A 201 9.18 14.65 -3.84
C GLN A 201 10.64 14.71 -3.39
N SER A 202 10.89 14.83 -2.09
CA SER A 202 12.21 15.13 -1.57
C SER A 202 13.14 13.91 -1.54
N HIS A 203 14.45 14.18 -1.61
CA HIS A 203 15.50 13.19 -1.40
C HIS A 203 16.07 13.25 0.01
N VAL A 204 15.21 13.42 1.01
CA VAL A 204 15.60 13.41 2.44
C VAL A 204 15.49 12.02 3.04
N GLY A 205 15.98 11.86 4.26
CA GLY A 205 15.80 10.63 5.03
C GLY A 205 16.59 9.46 4.48
N GLY A 206 17.81 9.66 3.99
CA GLY A 206 18.66 8.58 3.51
C GLY A 206 19.87 9.06 2.73
N ARG A 207 20.58 8.12 2.10
CA ARG A 207 21.74 8.36 1.22
C ARG A 207 21.69 7.37 0.06
N ASP A 208 22.53 7.61 -0.96
CA ASP A 208 22.71 6.68 -2.09
C ASP A 208 21.39 6.28 -2.78
N GLY A 209 20.45 7.23 -2.85
CA GLY A 209 19.13 7.04 -3.43
C GLY A 209 18.08 6.39 -2.53
N TRP A 210 18.43 5.92 -1.33
CA TRP A 210 17.51 5.36 -0.33
C TRP A 210 16.76 6.43 0.46
N THR A 211 16.14 7.37 -0.24
CA THR A 211 15.47 8.56 0.31
C THR A 211 13.95 8.47 0.16
N VAL A 212 13.20 9.45 0.69
CA VAL A 212 11.73 9.47 0.62
C VAL A 212 11.22 9.27 -0.82
N CYS A 213 11.63 10.11 -1.77
CA CYS A 213 11.60 9.77 -3.18
C CYS A 213 12.84 8.93 -3.50
N MET A 214 12.65 7.64 -3.75
CA MET A 214 13.72 6.66 -3.88
C MET A 214 14.23 6.55 -5.33
N HIS A 215 15.56 6.51 -5.47
CA HIS A 215 16.29 6.33 -6.73
C HIS A 215 17.58 5.55 -6.45
N ALA A 216 17.46 4.35 -5.88
CA ALA A 216 18.61 3.57 -5.46
C ALA A 216 19.30 2.94 -6.68
N VAL A 217 20.60 3.20 -6.81
CA VAL A 217 21.46 2.67 -7.88
C VAL A 217 22.63 1.95 -7.26
N VAL A 218 22.88 0.71 -7.68
CA VAL A 218 24.02 -0.12 -7.27
C VAL A 218 24.77 -0.54 -8.52
N ASP A 219 26.08 -0.29 -8.56
CA ASP A 219 26.95 -0.60 -9.70
C ASP A 219 26.44 -0.07 -11.07
N GLY A 220 25.73 1.06 -11.05
CA GLY A 220 25.17 1.69 -12.24
C GLY A 220 23.80 1.15 -12.67
N GLU A 221 23.26 0.17 -11.95
CA GLU A 221 21.92 -0.41 -12.19
C GLU A 221 20.91 0.12 -11.18
N CYS A 222 19.72 0.50 -11.66
CA CYS A 222 18.62 0.87 -10.80
C CYS A 222 18.11 -0.36 -10.05
N VAL A 223 18.20 -0.36 -8.73
CA VAL A 223 17.74 -1.49 -7.90
C VAL A 223 16.37 -1.24 -7.31
N GLU A 224 16.05 0.00 -6.94
CA GLU A 224 14.75 0.39 -6.39
C GLU A 224 14.43 1.84 -6.78
N ALA A 225 13.17 2.13 -7.09
CA ALA A 225 12.72 3.47 -7.43
C ALA A 225 11.28 3.70 -6.97
N THR A 226 10.95 4.94 -6.61
CA THR A 226 9.54 5.33 -6.42
C THR A 226 8.84 5.34 -7.78
N THR A 227 7.87 4.45 -7.96
CA THR A 227 7.13 4.23 -9.22
C THR A 227 5.76 4.89 -9.25
N ALA A 228 5.24 5.32 -8.10
CA ALA A 228 4.02 6.10 -7.99
C ALA A 228 3.99 6.84 -6.66
N SER A 229 3.13 7.85 -6.57
CA SER A 229 2.79 8.50 -5.32
C SER A 229 1.34 8.96 -5.33
N MET A 230 0.70 8.95 -4.16
CA MET A 230 -0.69 9.36 -3.98
C MET A 230 -0.85 10.08 -2.66
N ILE A 231 -1.64 11.16 -2.69
CA ILE A 231 -2.14 11.86 -1.52
C ILE A 231 -3.66 11.89 -1.66
N VAL A 232 -4.37 11.55 -0.59
CA VAL A 232 -5.84 11.61 -0.55
C VAL A 232 -6.24 12.48 0.63
N GLU A 233 -6.96 13.56 0.35
CA GLU A 233 -7.66 14.33 1.37
C GLU A 233 -9.08 13.80 1.48
N LEU A 234 -9.36 13.11 2.58
CA LEU A 234 -10.58 12.34 2.78
C LEU A 234 -11.72 13.27 3.23
N SER A 235 -12.85 13.17 2.52
CA SER A 235 -14.10 13.89 2.77
C SER A 235 -15.26 13.09 2.18
N ASP A 236 -16.47 13.66 2.11
CA ASP A 236 -17.61 13.04 1.40
C ASP A 236 -17.33 12.83 -0.11
N ASP A 237 -16.48 13.65 -0.71
CA ASP A 237 -15.95 13.48 -2.08
C ASP A 237 -14.43 13.75 -2.04
N PRO A 238 -13.61 12.72 -1.77
CA PRO A 238 -12.18 12.88 -1.54
C PRO A 238 -11.46 13.55 -2.71
N THR A 239 -10.50 14.42 -2.39
CA THR A 239 -9.57 14.94 -3.40
C THR A 239 -8.38 14.01 -3.50
N VAL A 240 -8.03 13.58 -4.71
CA VAL A 240 -6.89 12.69 -4.96
C VAL A 240 -5.84 13.44 -5.74
N TRP A 241 -4.61 13.45 -5.24
CA TRP A 241 -3.41 13.85 -5.99
C TRP A 241 -2.60 12.61 -6.30
N TRP A 242 -2.11 12.47 -7.54
CA TRP A 242 -1.27 11.35 -7.92
C TRP A 242 -0.17 11.70 -8.90
N ALA A 243 0.93 10.96 -8.80
CA ALA A 243 2.03 10.95 -9.76
C ALA A 243 2.30 9.49 -10.18
N GLN A 244 2.42 9.25 -11.49
CA GLN A 244 2.87 7.97 -12.03
C GLN A 244 4.32 8.08 -12.47
N GLY A 245 5.20 7.30 -11.85
CA GLY A 245 6.64 7.51 -11.82
C GLY A 245 7.06 8.28 -10.56
N SER A 246 8.34 8.66 -10.51
CA SER A 246 8.92 9.32 -9.35
C SER A 246 8.37 10.76 -9.20
N PRO A 247 7.77 11.11 -8.06
CA PRO A 247 7.08 12.40 -7.90
C PRO A 247 8.02 13.61 -7.98
N CYS A 248 9.33 13.44 -7.78
CA CYS A 248 10.34 14.50 -7.91
C CYS A 248 10.47 15.06 -9.34
N VAL A 249 10.08 14.27 -10.36
CA VAL A 249 10.14 14.65 -11.78
C VAL A 249 8.80 14.50 -12.50
N THR A 250 7.83 13.84 -11.87
CA THR A 250 6.45 13.74 -12.37
C THR A 250 5.56 14.70 -11.58
N PRO A 251 4.95 15.72 -12.23
CA PRO A 251 3.98 16.58 -11.59
C PRO A 251 2.78 15.78 -11.06
N TYR A 252 2.28 16.18 -9.89
CA TYR A 252 1.02 15.66 -9.39
C TYR A 252 -0.14 16.14 -10.28
N GLN A 253 -0.96 15.20 -10.71
CA GLN A 253 -2.32 15.46 -11.19
C GLN A 253 -3.27 15.44 -10.01
N SER A 254 -4.43 16.09 -10.13
CA SER A 254 -5.44 16.09 -9.08
C SER A 254 -6.85 16.18 -9.60
N ALA A 255 -7.78 15.52 -8.92
CA ALA A 255 -9.21 15.62 -9.17
C ALA A 255 -10.01 15.16 -7.95
N GLN A 256 -11.29 15.51 -7.91
CA GLN A 256 -12.23 14.87 -7.01
C GLN A 256 -12.41 13.40 -7.41
N LEU A 257 -12.63 12.53 -6.43
CA LEU A 257 -12.86 11.11 -6.65
C LEU A 257 -14.01 10.88 -7.63
N SER A 258 -15.11 11.62 -7.47
CA SER A 258 -16.28 11.59 -8.36
C SER A 258 -15.97 11.84 -9.85
N GLN A 259 -14.84 12.47 -10.16
CA GLN A 259 -14.40 12.80 -11.52
C GLN A 259 -13.43 11.76 -12.11
N LEU A 260 -12.84 10.89 -11.28
CA LEU A 260 -11.75 10.00 -11.71
C LEU A 260 -12.20 8.94 -12.72
N SER A 261 -13.46 8.55 -12.71
CA SER A 261 -14.02 7.60 -13.69
C SER A 261 -13.95 8.11 -15.15
N GLY A 262 -13.94 9.43 -15.35
CA GLY A 262 -13.80 10.06 -16.67
C GLY A 262 -12.37 10.47 -17.03
N LEU A 263 -11.44 10.43 -16.06
CA LEU A 263 -10.05 10.89 -16.23
C LEU A 263 -9.05 9.74 -16.31
N LEU A 264 -9.26 8.69 -15.52
CA LEU A 264 -8.38 7.54 -15.48
C LEU A 264 -8.78 6.52 -16.56
N PRO A 265 -7.81 5.81 -17.14
CA PRO A 265 -8.13 4.68 -18.01
C PRO A 265 -8.93 3.65 -17.21
N SER A 266 -9.97 3.08 -17.83
CA SER A 266 -10.76 1.99 -17.25
C SER A 266 -10.44 0.71 -18.00
N THR A 267 -10.31 -0.39 -17.27
CA THR A 267 -10.37 -1.73 -17.88
C THR A 267 -11.77 -2.26 -17.60
N SER A 268 -12.63 -2.33 -18.62
CA SER A 268 -13.74 -3.27 -18.60
C SER A 268 -13.10 -4.66 -18.56
N ASP A 269 -13.16 -5.33 -17.41
CA ASP A 269 -12.50 -6.61 -17.17
C ASP A 269 -12.85 -7.62 -18.29
N GLN A 270 -11.81 -8.27 -18.82
CA GLN A 270 -11.94 -9.56 -19.52
C GLN A 270 -12.24 -10.65 -18.50
#